data_AF-A0A7R9D080-F1
#
_entry.id   AF-A0A7R9D080-F1
#
_cell.length_a   1.000
_cell.length_b   1.000
_cell.length_c   1.000
_cell.angle_alpha   90.00
_cell.angle_beta   90.00
_cell.angle_gamma   90.00
#
_symmetry.space_group_name_H-M   'P 1'
#
loop_
_entity.id
_entity.type
_entity.pdbx_description
1 polymer ?
#
loop_
_entity_poly.entity_id
_entity_poly.type
_entity_poly.pdbx_seq_one_letter_code
_entity_poly.pdbx_strand_id
1 'polypeptide(L)'
;MVKKSEKKCFDKRGYFNFHPKGVIPIGGCIVQPTSDPVQEYVIQISSDSFLNGTVGLAAETRFDQERWLQGLREAARITLENSRMGESIIRDLETQGLQLNKEKQCCVEKLHEETIALRDEIDKNEVSSLYKEKLINKMAVTLVFLCSFFV
;
A
#
# COMPACT_ATOMS: atom_id res chain seq x y z
N MET A 1 -12.27 39.88 -0.44
CA MET A 1 -11.24 40.64 -1.20
C MET A 1 -10.97 40.08 -2.60
N VAL A 2 -11.52 40.70 -3.65
CA VAL A 2 -11.20 40.39 -5.07
C VAL A 2 -9.95 41.17 -5.46
N LYS A 3 -8.96 40.57 -6.14
CA LYS A 3 -7.78 41.31 -6.64
C LYS A 3 -8.25 42.54 -7.41
N LYS A 4 -7.59 43.70 -7.28
CA LYS A 4 -7.92 44.92 -8.05
C LYS A 4 -8.06 44.64 -9.57
N SER A 5 -7.27 43.70 -10.09
CA SER A 5 -7.35 43.22 -11.47
C SER A 5 -8.60 42.38 -11.76
N GLU A 6 -9.02 41.51 -10.86
CA GLU A 6 -10.23 40.67 -11.00
C GLU A 6 -11.51 41.49 -10.83
N LYS A 7 -11.54 42.49 -9.94
CA LYS A 7 -12.67 43.41 -9.82
C LYS A 7 -12.90 44.15 -11.13
N LYS A 8 -11.82 44.69 -11.72
CA LYS A 8 -11.84 45.34 -13.04
C LYS A 8 -12.25 44.38 -14.17
N CYS A 9 -11.95 43.08 -14.05
CA CYS A 9 -12.42 42.08 -15.01
C CYS A 9 -13.89 41.72 -14.82
N PHE A 10 -14.37 41.61 -13.58
CA PHE A 10 -15.76 41.36 -13.26
C PHE A 10 -16.65 42.50 -13.76
N ASP A 11 -16.28 43.75 -13.47
CA ASP A 11 -17.03 44.93 -13.90
C ASP A 11 -17.16 45.02 -15.44
N LYS A 12 -16.20 44.44 -16.17
CA LYS A 12 -16.23 44.37 -17.65
C LYS A 12 -16.98 43.16 -18.20
N ARG A 13 -16.88 42.00 -17.55
CA ARG A 13 -17.34 40.71 -18.09
C ARG A 13 -18.67 40.25 -17.51
N GLY A 14 -19.05 40.75 -16.33
CA GLY A 14 -20.26 40.36 -15.60
C GLY A 14 -20.17 39.00 -14.88
N TYR A 15 -19.03 38.31 -14.90
CA TYR A 15 -18.85 37.02 -14.24
C TYR A 15 -17.47 36.86 -13.60
N PHE A 16 -17.40 36.06 -12.53
CA PHE A 16 -16.16 35.73 -11.83
C PHE A 16 -15.47 34.52 -12.45
N ASN A 17 -14.13 34.54 -12.43
CA ASN A 17 -13.34 33.35 -12.76
C ASN A 17 -13.18 32.48 -11.51
N PHE A 18 -13.92 31.36 -11.45
CA PHE A 18 -13.87 30.42 -10.33
C PHE A 18 -12.74 29.39 -10.44
N HIS A 19 -11.89 29.47 -11.46
CA HIS A 19 -10.81 28.51 -11.61
C HIS A 19 -9.72 28.74 -10.54
N PRO A 20 -9.46 27.75 -9.66
CA PRO A 20 -8.49 27.90 -8.60
C PRO A 20 -7.11 28.21 -9.19
N LYS A 21 -6.39 29.15 -8.57
CA LYS A 21 -5.05 29.57 -9.02
C LYS A 21 -3.93 28.75 -8.39
N GLY A 22 -4.27 27.95 -7.39
CA GLY A 22 -3.37 27.13 -6.62
C GLY A 22 -4.13 26.47 -5.48
N VAL A 23 -3.47 25.51 -4.85
CA VAL A 23 -3.96 24.79 -3.67
C VAL A 23 -2.87 24.83 -2.61
N ILE A 24 -3.27 24.93 -1.34
CA ILE A 24 -2.35 24.87 -0.21
C ILE A 24 -2.74 23.63 0.61
N PRO A 25 -1.84 22.65 0.77
CA PRO A 25 -2.09 21.53 1.66
C PRO A 25 -2.04 22.04 3.11
N ILE A 26 -3.14 21.88 3.84
CA ILE A 26 -3.26 22.36 5.23
C ILE A 26 -3.07 21.26 6.28
N GLY A 27 -2.90 20.01 5.85
CA GLY A 27 -2.64 18.90 6.76
C GLY A 27 -1.38 19.16 7.61
N GLY A 28 -1.52 19.09 8.93
CA GLY A 28 -0.41 19.34 9.87
C GLY A 28 0.08 20.79 9.94
N CYS A 29 -0.58 21.74 9.29
CA CYS A 29 -0.24 23.16 9.42
C CYS A 29 -0.72 23.73 10.76
N ILE A 30 0.03 24.72 11.28
CA ILE A 30 -0.38 25.48 12.46
C ILE A 30 -1.18 26.69 11.99
N VAL A 31 -2.41 26.83 12.48
CA VAL A 31 -3.34 27.91 12.11
C VAL A 31 -3.65 28.76 13.33
N GLN A 32 -3.28 30.04 13.30
CA GLN A 32 -3.39 30.93 14.45
C GLN A 32 -3.85 32.35 14.07
N PRO A 33 -4.61 33.04 14.94
CA PRO A 33 -4.84 34.47 14.79
C PRO A 33 -3.51 35.21 14.97
N THR A 34 -3.36 36.32 14.26
CA THR A 34 -2.27 37.28 14.43
C THR A 34 -2.83 38.67 14.18
N SER A 35 -2.18 39.68 14.77
CA SER A 35 -2.42 41.07 14.44
C SER A 35 -1.12 41.65 13.90
N ASP A 36 -1.19 42.25 12.73
CA ASP A 36 -0.10 43.02 12.14
C ASP A 36 -0.41 44.52 12.38
N PRO A 37 0.58 45.37 12.68
CA PRO A 37 0.36 46.83 12.75
C PRO A 37 -0.35 47.43 11.52
N VAL A 38 -0.29 46.79 10.34
CA VAL A 38 -0.94 47.28 9.11
C VAL A 38 -2.34 46.69 8.89
N GLN A 39 -2.62 45.49 9.41
CA GLN A 39 -3.83 44.74 9.10
C GLN A 39 -4.35 44.00 10.34
N GLU A 40 -5.58 44.32 10.72
CA GLU A 40 -6.31 43.59 11.77
C GLU A 40 -6.88 42.26 11.23
N TYR A 41 -7.18 41.35 12.17
CA TYR A 41 -7.87 40.08 11.91
C TYR A 41 -7.12 39.13 10.96
N VAL A 42 -5.80 39.06 11.09
CA VAL A 42 -4.94 38.20 10.27
C VAL A 42 -4.98 36.76 10.79
N ILE A 43 -5.02 35.81 9.88
CA ILE A 43 -4.85 34.39 10.14
C ILE A 43 -3.51 33.99 9.54
N GLN A 44 -2.61 33.49 10.38
CA GLN A 44 -1.34 32.95 9.96
C GLN A 44 -1.42 31.43 9.88
N ILE A 45 -1.05 30.88 8.74
CA ILE A 45 -0.89 29.43 8.51
C ILE A 45 0.60 29.18 8.35
N SER A 46 1.20 28.34 9.19
CA SER A 46 2.63 28.02 9.13
C SER A 46 2.89 26.53 8.94
N SER A 47 3.90 26.23 8.13
CA SER A 47 4.40 24.89 7.87
C SER A 47 5.84 24.97 7.38
N ASP A 48 6.68 24.05 7.84
CA ASP A 48 8.06 23.90 7.35
C ASP A 48 8.12 23.51 5.86
N SER A 49 7.00 23.02 5.31
CA SER A 49 6.87 22.68 3.89
C SER A 49 6.69 23.91 2.99
N PHE A 50 6.33 25.07 3.55
CA PHE A 50 6.13 26.29 2.76
C PHE A 50 7.48 26.96 2.50
N LEU A 51 7.69 27.46 1.28
CA LEU A 51 8.95 28.12 0.88
C LEU A 51 9.36 29.27 1.83
N ASN A 52 8.38 30.03 2.32
CA ASN A 52 8.58 31.15 3.24
C ASN A 52 8.16 30.82 4.69
N GLY A 53 7.86 29.56 4.99
CA GLY A 53 7.40 29.07 6.29
C GLY A 53 5.98 29.46 6.70
N THR A 54 5.42 30.55 6.16
CA THR A 54 4.09 31.05 6.54
C THR A 54 3.29 31.62 5.36
N VAL A 55 1.97 31.61 5.51
CA VAL A 55 0.99 32.27 4.65
C VAL A 55 0.03 33.07 5.54
N GLY A 56 -0.14 34.36 5.23
CA GLY A 56 -1.08 35.25 5.90
C GLY A 56 -2.38 35.41 5.11
N LEU A 57 -3.51 35.34 5.80
CA LEU A 57 -4.84 35.63 5.27
C LEU A 57 -5.46 36.76 6.09
N ALA A 58 -6.03 37.78 5.44
CA ALA A 58 -6.72 38.86 6.14
C ALA A 58 -8.24 38.63 6.10
N ALA A 59 -8.89 38.68 7.26
CA ALA A 59 -10.34 38.71 7.36
C ALA A 59 -10.86 40.15 7.45
N GLU A 60 -12.11 40.38 7.03
CA GLU A 60 -12.73 41.71 7.06
C GLU A 60 -13.23 42.07 8.47
N THR A 61 -13.61 41.07 9.27
CA THR A 61 -14.09 41.24 10.64
C THR A 61 -13.49 40.19 11.59
N ARG A 62 -13.52 40.46 12.89
CA ARG A 62 -13.18 39.47 13.92
C ARG A 62 -14.05 38.21 13.82
N PHE A 63 -15.33 38.37 13.53
CA PHE A 63 -16.26 37.25 13.39
C PHE A 63 -15.86 36.34 12.22
N ASP A 64 -15.51 36.93 11.07
CA ASP A 64 -15.02 36.18 9.92
C ASP A 64 -13.70 35.47 10.23
N GLN A 65 -12.78 36.13 10.94
CA GLN A 65 -11.52 35.53 11.37
C GLN A 65 -11.76 34.29 12.22
N GLU A 66 -12.61 34.40 13.25
CA GLU A 66 -12.95 33.30 14.16
C GLU A 66 -13.58 32.11 13.39
N ARG A 67 -14.51 32.41 12.48
CA ARG A 67 -15.17 31.41 11.63
C ARG A 67 -14.17 30.69 10.72
N TRP A 68 -13.28 31.43 10.07
CA TRP A 68 -12.24 30.85 9.21
C TRP A 68 -11.22 30.06 10.01
N LEU A 69 -10.81 30.54 11.19
CA LEU A 69 -9.92 29.81 12.10
C LEU A 69 -10.49 28.46 12.48
N GLN A 70 -11.76 28.40 12.87
CA GLN A 70 -12.43 27.15 13.22
C GLN A 70 -12.43 26.18 12.04
N GLY A 71 -12.84 26.64 10.86
CA GLY A 71 -12.90 25.80 9.66
C GLY A 71 -11.53 25.28 9.22
N LEU A 72 -10.51 26.15 9.21
CA LEU A 72 -9.16 25.81 8.80
C LEU A 72 -8.49 24.83 9.78
N ARG A 73 -8.65 25.05 11.09
CA ARG A 73 -8.12 24.13 12.12
C ARG A 73 -8.74 22.75 12.01
N GLU A 74 -10.06 22.68 11.84
CA GLU A 74 -10.74 21.41 11.72
C GLU A 74 -10.36 20.68 10.43
N ALA A 75 -10.27 21.40 9.31
CA ALA A 75 -9.83 20.83 8.05
C ALA A 75 -8.37 20.35 8.11
N ALA A 76 -7.47 21.10 8.76
CA ALA A 76 -6.08 20.69 8.99
C ALA A 76 -6.00 19.39 9.83
N ARG A 77 -6.81 19.29 10.89
CA ARG A 77 -6.90 18.13 11.76
C ARG A 77 -7.41 16.90 11.00
N ILE A 78 -8.55 17.02 10.30
CA ILE A 78 -9.15 15.94 9.51
C ILE A 78 -8.17 15.47 8.42
N THR A 79 -7.54 16.39 7.71
CA THR A 79 -6.60 16.06 6.64
C THR A 79 -5.41 15.26 7.18
N LEU A 80 -4.87 15.66 8.34
CA LEU A 80 -3.77 14.94 8.97
C LEU A 80 -4.19 13.53 9.42
N GLU A 81 -5.38 13.40 10.02
CA GLU A 81 -5.88 12.11 10.48
C GLU A 81 -6.14 11.16 9.31
N ASN A 82 -6.72 11.67 8.21
CA ASN A 82 -6.94 10.89 7.00
C ASN A 82 -5.63 10.39 6.39
N SER A 83 -4.58 11.22 6.37
CA SER A 83 -3.26 10.79 5.90
C SER A 83 -2.68 9.69 6.79
N ARG A 84 -2.77 9.83 8.12
CA ARG A 84 -2.28 8.82 9.08
C ARG A 84 -3.01 7.49 8.96
N MET A 85 -4.34 7.52 8.81
CA MET A 85 -5.13 6.31 8.59
C MET A 85 -4.73 5.63 7.28
N GLY A 86 -4.57 6.38 6.20
CA GLY A 86 -4.08 5.86 4.92
C GLY A 86 -2.72 5.17 5.05
N GLU A 87 -1.78 5.80 5.75
CA GLU A 87 -0.46 5.21 6.03
C GLU A 87 -0.52 3.95 6.89
N SER A 88 -1.45 3.86 7.84
CA SER A 88 -1.66 2.64 8.64
C SER A 88 -2.14 1.49 7.77
N ILE A 89 -3.15 1.73 6.93
CA ILE A 89 -3.73 0.71 6.05
C ILE A 89 -2.68 0.17 5.08
N ILE A 90 -1.85 1.06 4.50
CA ILE A 90 -0.77 0.65 3.60
C ILE A 90 0.21 -0.29 4.33
N ARG A 91 0.65 0.08 5.53
CA ARG A 91 1.57 -0.74 6.33
C ARG A 91 0.98 -2.10 6.71
N ASP A 92 -0.32 -2.15 7.03
CA ASP A 92 -1.00 -3.40 7.34
C ASP A 92 -1.06 -4.31 6.11
N LEU A 93 -1.37 -3.76 4.94
CA LEU A 93 -1.38 -4.50 3.67
C LEU A 93 0.01 -5.01 3.29
N GLU A 94 1.06 -4.22 3.49
CA GLU A 94 2.45 -4.65 3.26
C GLU A 94 2.83 -5.81 4.17
N THR A 95 2.45 -5.74 5.45
CA THR A 95 2.73 -6.80 6.44
C THR A 95 2.00 -8.10 6.08
N GLN A 96 0.71 -8.00 5.73
CA GLN A 96 -0.08 -9.16 5.29
C GLN A 96 0.48 -9.77 4.00
N GLY A 97 0.88 -8.94 3.03
CA GLY A 97 1.50 -9.39 1.79
C GLY A 97 2.82 -10.15 2.03
N LEU A 98 3.66 -9.64 2.94
CA LEU A 98 4.90 -10.32 3.32
C LEU A 98 4.62 -11.68 3.98
N GLN A 99 3.63 -11.74 4.87
CA GLN A 99 3.25 -12.98 5.54
C GLN A 99 2.72 -14.03 4.57
N LEU A 100 1.80 -13.65 3.68
CA LEU A 100 1.27 -14.54 2.64
C LEU A 100 2.36 -15.08 1.72
N ASN A 101 3.35 -14.26 1.37
CA ASN A 101 4.46 -14.71 0.54
C ASN A 101 5.33 -15.75 1.26
N LYS A 102 5.56 -15.60 2.57
CA LYS A 102 6.26 -16.60 3.39
C LYS A 102 5.48 -17.92 3.46
N GLU A 103 4.16 -17.85 3.67
CA GLU A 103 3.30 -19.03 3.72
C GLU A 103 3.29 -19.78 2.38
N LYS A 104 3.20 -19.04 1.28
CA LYS A 104 3.33 -19.60 -0.08
C LYS A 104 4.67 -20.31 -0.25
N GLN A 105 5.78 -19.67 0.14
CA GLN A 105 7.11 -20.25 0.02
C GLN A 105 7.24 -21.56 0.82
N CYS A 106 6.78 -21.56 2.08
CA CYS A 106 6.77 -22.75 2.93
C CYS A 106 5.90 -23.88 2.34
N CYS A 107 4.76 -23.55 1.75
CA CYS A 107 3.90 -24.53 1.08
C CYS A 107 4.59 -25.14 -0.15
N VAL A 108 5.25 -24.32 -0.97
CA VAL A 108 6.01 -24.79 -2.13
C VAL A 108 7.16 -25.71 -1.71
N GLU A 109 7.87 -25.38 -0.62
CA GLU A 109 8.94 -26.22 -0.08
C GLU A 109 8.43 -27.59 0.37
N LYS A 110 7.30 -27.63 1.10
CA LYS A 110 6.67 -28.90 1.51
C LYS A 110 6.27 -29.77 0.32
N LEU A 111 5.65 -29.18 -0.69
CA LEU A 111 5.27 -29.90 -1.92
C LEU A 111 6.50 -30.42 -2.65
N HIS A 112 7.59 -29.67 -2.64
CA HIS A 112 8.86 -30.10 -3.23
C HIS A 112 9.45 -31.30 -2.47
N GLU A 113 9.47 -31.26 -1.15
CA GLU A 113 9.92 -32.38 -0.30
C GLU A 113 9.07 -33.64 -0.52
N GLU A 114 7.74 -33.51 -0.55
CA GLU A 114 6.82 -34.62 -0.85
C GLU A 114 7.07 -35.21 -2.25
N THR A 115 7.32 -34.37 -3.24
CA THR A 115 7.63 -34.80 -4.62
C THR A 115 8.93 -35.61 -4.67
N ILE A 116 9.96 -35.18 -3.94
CA ILE A 116 11.23 -35.91 -3.84
C ILE A 116 11.02 -37.26 -3.16
N ALA A 117 10.32 -37.29 -2.02
CA ALA A 117 10.06 -38.52 -1.27
C ALA A 117 9.29 -39.55 -2.10
N LEU A 118 8.25 -39.11 -2.82
CA LEU A 118 7.49 -39.98 -3.73
C LEU A 118 8.37 -40.50 -4.88
N ARG A 119 9.27 -39.67 -5.41
CA ARG A 119 10.18 -40.11 -6.47
C ARG A 119 11.13 -41.20 -5.99
N ASP A 120 11.70 -41.04 -4.79
CA ASP A 120 12.56 -42.05 -4.18
C ASP A 120 11.82 -43.37 -3.94
N GLU A 121 10.54 -43.33 -3.56
CA GLU A 121 9.72 -44.52 -3.42
C GLU A 121 9.45 -45.22 -4.75
N ILE A 122 9.18 -44.46 -5.81
CA ILE A 122 9.00 -45.00 -7.17
C ILE A 122 10.29 -45.72 -7.61
N ASP A 123 11.44 -45.06 -7.52
CA ASP A 123 12.72 -45.63 -7.94
C ASP A 123 13.05 -46.92 -7.15
N LYS A 124 12.78 -46.96 -5.83
CA LYS A 124 12.93 -48.17 -5.00
C LYS A 124 11.98 -49.30 -5.43
N ASN A 125 10.73 -48.97 -5.73
CA ASN A 125 9.72 -49.95 -6.14
C ASN A 125 10.04 -50.53 -7.53
N GLU A 126 10.49 -49.70 -8.48
CA GLU A 126 10.95 -50.14 -9.79
C GLU A 126 12.11 -51.13 -9.66
N VAL A 127 13.13 -50.80 -8.86
CA VAL A 127 14.26 -51.70 -8.59
C VAL A 127 13.78 -53.02 -7.98
N SER A 128 12.88 -52.97 -6.98
CA SER A 128 12.31 -54.18 -6.36
C SER A 128 11.55 -55.05 -7.37
N SER A 129 10.80 -54.44 -8.28
CA SER A 129 10.06 -55.15 -9.33
C SER A 129 11.00 -55.87 -10.31
N LEU A 130 12.11 -55.23 -10.71
CA LEU A 130 13.14 -55.83 -11.56
C LEU A 130 13.81 -57.03 -10.88
N TYR A 131 14.07 -56.96 -9.57
CA TYR A 131 14.62 -58.10 -8.83
C TYR A 131 13.64 -59.28 -8.77
N LYS A 132 12.35 -59.01 -8.54
CA LYS A 132 11.30 -60.03 -8.54
C LYS A 132 11.20 -60.71 -9.90
N GLU A 133 11.17 -59.94 -10.99
CA GLU A 133 11.10 -60.47 -12.35
C GLU A 133 12.32 -61.34 -12.69
N LYS A 134 13.53 -60.88 -12.34
CA LYS A 134 14.76 -61.69 -12.50
C LYS A 134 14.69 -63.01 -11.72
N LEU A 135 14.17 -62.99 -10.51
CA LEU A 135 14.04 -64.18 -9.67
C LEU A 135 13.02 -65.17 -10.27
N ILE A 136 11.87 -64.67 -10.71
CA ILE A 136 10.84 -65.47 -11.40
C ILE A 136 11.42 -66.12 -12.65
N ASN A 137 12.11 -65.36 -13.50
CA ASN A 137 12.75 -65.89 -14.71
C ASN A 137 13.80 -66.95 -14.38
N LYS A 138 14.62 -66.76 -13.34
CA LYS A 138 15.59 -67.75 -12.89
C LYS A 138 14.93 -69.05 -12.39
N MET A 139 13.84 -68.93 -11.63
CA MET A 139 13.08 -70.09 -11.16
C MET A 139 12.46 -70.85 -12.34
N ALA A 140 11.87 -70.14 -13.31
CA ALA A 140 11.28 -70.74 -14.50
C ALA A 140 12.32 -71.52 -15.32
N VAL A 141 13.49 -70.93 -15.58
CA VAL A 141 14.60 -71.63 -16.29
C VAL A 141 15.05 -72.87 -15.53
N THR A 142 15.20 -72.78 -14.20
CA THR A 142 15.59 -73.92 -13.36
C THR A 142 14.56 -75.05 -13.43
N LEU A 143 13.26 -74.70 -13.42
CA LEU A 143 12.17 -75.67 -13.51
C LEU A 143 12.17 -76.38 -14.87
N VAL A 144 12.36 -75.64 -15.96
CA VAL A 144 12.50 -76.21 -17.32
C VAL A 144 13.70 -77.17 -17.40
N PHE A 145 14.83 -76.79 -16.82
CA PHE A 145 16.02 -77.65 -16.75
C PHE A 145 15.73 -78.95 -15.97
N LEU A 146 15.12 -78.85 -14.78
CA LEU A 146 14.78 -80.02 -13.97
C LEU A 146 13.78 -80.94 -14.65
N CYS A 147 12.75 -80.39 -15.32
CA CYS A 147 11.81 -81.18 -16.11
C CYS A 147 12.48 -81.92 -17.28
N SER A 148 13.57 -81.37 -17.84
CA SER A 148 14.33 -82.01 -18.93
C SER A 148 15.22 -83.16 -18.47
N PHE A 149 15.47 -83.31 -17.16
CA PHE A 149 16.26 -84.41 -16.58
C PHE A 149 15.39 -85.57 -16.04
N PHE A 150 14.07 -85.40 -15.97
CA PHE A 150 13.11 -86.39 -15.46
C PHE A 150 12.21 -87.01 -16.56
N VAL A 151 12.52 -86.77 -17.85
CA VAL A 151 11.94 -87.43 -19.03
C VAL A 151 13.02 -88.28 -19.69
#